data_AF-A0A940PJZ3-F1
#
_entry.id   AF-A0A940PJZ3-F1
#
_cell.length_a   1.000
_cell.length_b   1.000
_cell.length_c   1.000
_cell.angle_alpha   90.00
_cell.angle_beta   90.00
_cell.angle_gamma   90.00
#
_symmetry.space_group_name_H-M   'P 1'
#
loop_
_entity.id
_entity.type
_entity.pdbx_description
1 polymer ?
#
loop_
_entity_poly.entity_id
_entity_poly.type
_entity_poly.pdbx_seq_one_letter_code
_entity_poly.pdbx_strand_id
1 'polypeptide(L)'
;MTSVEHTIKKVSRYVSFGQPVSSGSVVNQRISDPRIPMQAYYLTIQSKNEQENYYHEIWLKKDGDFAITEAWYRESNVTRKLLKDNLSYEQLKTSIGDEDSNNILMRMTEIIKKSEKEDWRPLSRRA
;
A
#
# COMPACT_ATOMS: atom_id res chain seq x y z
N MET A 1 -13.79 6.30 -19.85
CA MET A 1 -12.62 5.85 -19.06
C MET A 1 -12.63 6.62 -17.75
N THR A 2 -12.77 5.95 -16.61
CA THR A 2 -12.61 6.60 -15.31
C THR A 2 -11.15 7.03 -15.17
N SER A 3 -10.89 8.32 -14.93
CA SER A 3 -9.52 8.81 -14.67
C SER A 3 -8.89 8.02 -13.52
N VAL A 4 -7.58 7.72 -13.61
CA VAL A 4 -6.84 7.04 -12.55
C VAL A 4 -7.02 7.75 -11.20
N GLU A 5 -7.03 9.07 -11.21
CA GLU A 5 -7.29 9.90 -10.04
C GLU A 5 -8.67 9.62 -9.42
N HIS A 6 -9.68 9.36 -10.25
CA HIS A 6 -11.01 8.99 -9.78
C HIS A 6 -10.99 7.63 -9.07
N THR A 7 -10.26 6.65 -9.62
CA THR A 7 -10.07 5.33 -8.98
C THR A 7 -9.36 5.47 -7.64
N ILE A 8 -8.28 6.24 -7.56
CA ILE A 8 -7.51 6.51 -6.33
C ILE A 8 -8.41 7.16 -5.26
N LYS A 9 -9.16 8.20 -5.64
CA LYS A 9 -10.08 8.89 -4.74
C LYS A 9 -11.21 7.98 -4.26
N LYS A 10 -11.68 7.08 -5.13
CA LYS A 10 -12.76 6.14 -4.82
C LYS A 10 -12.30 5.03 -3.89
N VAL A 11 -11.15 4.39 -4.15
CA VAL A 11 -10.61 3.33 -3.29
C VAL A 11 -10.31 3.85 -1.89
N SER A 12 -9.87 5.11 -1.76
CA SER A 12 -9.60 5.77 -0.47
C SER A 12 -10.81 5.86 0.45
N ARG A 13 -12.04 5.68 -0.06
CA ARG A 13 -13.27 5.62 0.75
C ARG A 13 -13.55 4.24 1.32
N TYR A 14 -12.97 3.21 0.73
CA TYR A 14 -13.23 1.80 1.05
C TYR A 14 -12.09 1.13 1.82
N VAL A 15 -10.94 1.79 1.94
CA VAL A 15 -9.79 1.27 2.68
C VAL A 15 -9.58 2.02 3.99
N SER A 16 -9.15 1.29 5.01
CA SER A 16 -8.76 1.86 6.29
C SER A 16 -7.27 2.17 6.29
N PHE A 17 -6.94 3.46 6.38
CA PHE A 17 -5.56 3.94 6.53
C PHE A 17 -5.11 3.81 7.99
N GLY A 18 -4.91 2.57 8.44
CA GLY A 18 -4.71 2.24 9.85
C GLY A 18 -3.41 1.50 10.17
N GLN A 19 -2.61 1.11 9.17
CA GLN A 19 -1.34 0.41 9.43
C GLN A 19 -0.22 1.46 9.58
N PRO A 20 0.29 1.72 10.80
CA PRO A 20 1.63 2.26 10.89
C PRO A 20 2.55 1.22 10.27
N VAL A 21 3.48 1.64 9.43
CA VAL A 21 4.45 0.78 8.71
C VAL A 21 5.44 0.08 9.70
N SER A 22 5.12 0.03 11.00
CA SER A 22 5.98 -0.34 12.11
C SER A 22 5.62 -1.66 12.83
N SER A 23 4.72 -2.51 12.30
CA SER A 23 4.31 -3.75 12.99
C SER A 23 5.30 -4.92 12.82
N GLY A 24 6.60 -4.69 13.02
CA GLY A 24 7.66 -5.71 13.13
C GLY A 24 8.50 -5.47 14.40
N SER A 25 9.12 -6.50 14.99
CA SER A 25 9.71 -6.39 16.34
C SER A 25 10.70 -5.24 16.50
N VAL A 26 10.49 -4.49 17.56
CA VAL A 26 11.14 -3.21 17.87
C VAL A 26 12.41 -3.45 18.70
N VAL A 27 13.42 -4.15 18.15
CA VAL A 27 14.63 -4.55 18.91
C VAL A 27 15.82 -3.60 18.72
N ASN A 28 15.70 -2.48 18.01
CA ASN A 28 16.74 -1.44 18.04
C ASN A 28 16.19 -0.07 17.64
N GLN A 29 15.77 0.72 18.63
CA GLN A 29 15.36 2.10 18.40
C GLN A 29 16.60 3.01 18.41
N ARG A 30 17.14 3.37 17.24
CA ARG A 30 18.00 4.56 17.14
C ARG A 30 17.09 5.79 17.06
N ILE A 31 17.43 6.85 17.79
CA ILE A 31 16.71 8.13 17.81
C ILE A 31 16.65 8.78 16.41
N SER A 32 17.54 8.37 15.50
CA SER A 32 17.59 8.79 14.09
C SER A 32 16.80 7.90 13.13
N ASP A 33 16.08 6.88 13.62
CA ASP A 33 15.34 5.93 12.80
C ASP A 33 13.98 6.52 12.40
N PRO A 34 13.77 6.89 11.12
CA PRO A 34 12.56 7.54 10.66
C PRO A 34 11.46 6.48 10.53
N ARG A 35 10.93 6.00 11.66
CA ARG A 35 9.62 5.35 11.68
C ARG A 35 8.68 6.32 11.01
N ILE A 36 8.33 6.07 9.77
CA ILE A 36 7.52 6.99 8.99
C ILE A 36 6.13 6.92 9.62
N PRO A 37 5.67 7.95 10.35
CA PRO A 37 4.34 7.94 10.91
C PRO A 37 3.37 8.31 9.79
N MET A 38 3.31 7.48 8.73
CA MET A 38 2.39 7.66 7.62
C MET A 38 1.19 6.73 7.78
N GLN A 39 -0.01 7.30 7.68
CA GLN A 39 -1.23 6.52 7.50
C GLN A 39 -1.32 6.13 6.04
N ALA A 40 -1.00 4.87 5.76
CA ALA A 40 -1.04 4.33 4.41
C ALA A 40 -1.71 2.95 4.39
N TYR A 41 -2.15 2.56 3.20
CA TYR A 41 -2.76 1.27 2.91
C TYR A 41 -1.80 0.46 2.05
N TYR A 42 -1.43 -0.74 2.51
CA TYR A 42 -0.57 -1.66 1.77
C TYR A 42 -1.27 -2.13 0.50
N LEU A 43 -0.64 -1.92 -0.66
CA LEU A 43 -1.17 -2.37 -1.94
C LEU A 43 -0.54 -3.70 -2.36
N THR A 44 0.79 -3.69 -2.50
CA THR A 44 1.54 -4.82 -3.05
C THR A 44 3.01 -4.78 -2.65
N ILE A 45 3.73 -5.85 -2.95
CA ILE A 45 5.16 -6.01 -2.73
C ILE A 45 5.82 -6.53 -4.00
N GLN A 46 7.03 -6.07 -4.26
CA GLN A 46 7.86 -6.49 -5.39
C GLN A 46 9.16 -7.08 -4.88
N SER A 47 9.50 -8.27 -5.35
CA SER A 47 10.81 -8.86 -5.10
C SER A 47 11.88 -8.08 -5.86
N LYS A 48 12.93 -7.68 -5.15
CA LYS A 48 14.13 -7.09 -5.77
C LYS A 48 15.33 -8.02 -5.66
N ASN A 49 15.44 -8.75 -4.55
CA ASN A 49 16.41 -9.82 -4.38
C ASN A 49 15.83 -10.87 -3.40
N GLU A 50 15.47 -12.04 -3.95
CA GLU A 50 14.90 -13.13 -3.15
C GLU A 50 15.92 -13.76 -2.21
N GLN A 51 17.21 -13.83 -2.59
CA GLN A 51 18.24 -14.41 -1.73
C GLN A 51 18.44 -13.60 -0.44
N GLU A 52 18.27 -12.28 -0.54
CA GLU A 52 18.40 -11.36 0.61
C GLU A 52 17.07 -11.08 1.32
N ASN A 53 15.97 -11.69 0.87
CA ASN A 53 14.61 -11.36 1.30
C ASN A 53 14.34 -9.85 1.23
N TYR A 54 14.80 -9.20 0.14
CA TYR A 54 14.72 -7.77 -0.08
C TYR A 54 13.64 -7.43 -1.11
N TYR A 55 12.75 -6.53 -0.69
CA TYR A 55 11.54 -6.19 -1.43
C TYR A 55 11.27 -4.69 -1.41
N HIS A 56 10.47 -4.25 -2.38
CA HIS A 56 9.82 -2.94 -2.37
C HIS A 56 8.34 -3.13 -2.07
N GLU A 57 7.87 -2.58 -0.95
CA GLU A 57 6.43 -2.50 -0.66
C GLU A 57 5.89 -1.18 -1.20
N ILE A 58 4.69 -1.22 -1.78
CA ILE A 58 4.00 -0.05 -2.34
C ILE A 58 2.76 0.23 -1.50
N TRP A 59 2.61 1.50 -1.13
CA TRP A 59 1.60 1.98 -0.22
C TRP A 59 0.78 3.10 -0.86
N LEU A 60 -0.53 3.12 -0.60
CA LEU A 60 -1.42 4.23 -0.91
C LEU A 60 -1.63 5.08 0.34
N LYS A 61 -1.35 6.37 0.24
CA LYS A 61 -1.57 7.34 1.31
C LYS A 61 -2.98 7.94 1.22
N LYS A 62 -3.44 8.50 2.35
CA LYS A 62 -4.80 9.07 2.47
C LYS A 62 -5.05 10.29 1.57
N ASP A 63 -4.00 11.04 1.27
CA ASP A 63 -4.00 12.17 0.34
C ASP A 63 -4.13 11.74 -1.14
N GLY A 64 -3.96 10.45 -1.43
CA GLY A 64 -4.03 9.88 -2.78
C GLY A 64 -2.65 9.68 -3.43
N ASP A 65 -1.58 10.04 -2.74
CA ASP A 65 -0.22 9.79 -3.21
C ASP A 65 0.27 8.39 -2.85
N PHE A 66 1.39 7.99 -3.45
CA PHE A 66 2.01 6.70 -3.18
C PHE A 66 3.34 6.85 -2.45
N ALA A 67 3.68 5.83 -1.67
CA ALA A 67 4.99 5.66 -1.08
C ALA A 67 5.55 4.27 -1.41
N ILE A 68 6.88 4.20 -1.51
CA ILE A 68 7.62 2.95 -1.69
C ILE A 68 8.55 2.80 -0.50
N THR A 69 8.51 1.64 0.15
CA THR A 69 9.45 1.28 1.21
C THR A 69 10.31 0.11 0.79
N GLU A 70 11.59 0.17 1.13
CA GLU A 70 12.45 -1.00 1.18
C GLU A 70 12.05 -1.85 2.37
N ALA A 71 11.93 -3.16 2.18
CA ALA A 71 11.58 -4.11 3.21
C ALA A 71 12.51 -5.33 3.17
N TRP A 72 13.09 -5.68 4.32
CA TRP A 72 13.87 -6.91 4.53
C TRP A 72 13.14 -7.81 5.50
N TYR A 73 12.75 -8.99 5.02
CA TYR A 73 12.04 -9.98 5.82
C TYR A 73 13.05 -10.97 6.40
N ARG A 74 13.12 -11.05 7.72
CA ARG A 74 14.02 -11.97 8.45
C ARG A 74 13.20 -12.70 9.50
N GLU A 75 12.85 -13.96 9.23
CA GLU A 75 12.04 -14.80 10.11
C GLU A 75 10.70 -14.11 10.48
N SER A 76 10.54 -13.72 11.74
CA SER A 76 9.36 -13.03 12.29
C SER A 76 9.48 -11.50 12.27
N ASN A 77 10.58 -10.95 11.75
CA ASN A 77 10.88 -9.53 11.76
C ASN A 77 10.91 -8.94 10.35
N VAL A 78 10.39 -7.72 10.23
CA VAL A 78 10.48 -6.94 8.99
C VAL A 78 11.17 -5.63 9.32
N THR A 79 12.32 -5.41 8.69
CA THR A 79 12.99 -4.10 8.72
C THR A 79 12.53 -3.30 7.52
N ARG A 80 12.09 -2.06 7.74
CA ARG A 80 11.59 -1.19 6.68
C ARG A 80 12.32 0.13 6.64
N LYS A 81 12.44 0.70 5.45
CA LYS A 81 13.03 2.02 5.21
C LYS A 81 12.27 2.73 4.09
N LEU A 82 12.01 4.03 4.24
CA LEU A 82 11.42 4.84 3.16
C LEU A 82 12.37 4.92 1.96
N LEU A 83 11.89 4.53 0.78
CA LEU A 83 12.61 4.70 -0.47
C LEU A 83 12.16 5.96 -1.21
N LYS A 84 10.84 6.11 -1.39
CA LYS A 84 10.20 7.24 -2.07
C LYS A 84 8.87 7.57 -1.39
N ASP A 85 8.50 8.84 -1.38
CA ASP A 85 7.25 9.34 -0.79
C ASP A 85 6.62 10.40 -1.70
N ASN A 86 5.32 10.64 -1.51
CA ASN A 86 4.51 11.61 -2.28
C ASN A 86 4.60 11.42 -3.79
N LEU A 87 4.58 10.17 -4.25
CA LEU A 87 4.60 9.86 -5.67
C LEU A 87 3.20 9.99 -6.27
N SER A 88 3.07 10.72 -7.36
CA SER A 88 1.89 10.62 -8.22
C SER A 88 1.85 9.25 -8.92
N TYR A 89 0.71 8.89 -9.49
CA TYR A 89 0.59 7.64 -10.24
C TYR A 89 1.59 7.54 -11.41
N GLU A 90 1.82 8.63 -12.13
CA GLU A 90 2.79 8.65 -13.24
C GLU A 90 4.24 8.45 -12.75
N GLN A 91 4.58 9.04 -11.59
CA GLN A 91 5.89 8.85 -10.96
C GLN A 91 6.07 7.44 -10.39
N LEU A 92 4.98 6.86 -9.85
CA LEU A 92 4.96 5.48 -9.41
C LEU A 92 5.18 4.55 -10.61
N LYS A 93 4.42 4.72 -11.69
CA LYS A 93 4.53 3.97 -12.94
C LYS A 93 5.95 3.99 -13.49
N THR A 94 6.57 5.17 -13.53
CA THR A 94 7.98 5.31 -13.92
C THR A 94 8.94 4.56 -12.98
N SER A 95 8.61 4.45 -11.70
CA SER A 95 9.47 3.82 -10.69
C SER A 95 9.38 2.30 -10.66
N ILE A 96 8.21 1.73 -10.93
CA ILE A 96 7.96 0.29 -10.78
C ILE A 96 7.69 -0.44 -12.09
N GLY A 97 7.48 0.30 -13.19
CA GLY A 97 7.16 -0.25 -14.50
C GLY A 97 5.65 -0.29 -14.79
N ASP A 98 5.32 -0.33 -16.08
CA ASP A 98 3.95 -0.25 -16.58
C ASP A 98 3.10 -1.43 -16.11
N GLU A 99 3.63 -2.65 -16.21
CA GLU A 99 2.92 -3.87 -15.82
C GLU A 99 2.48 -3.82 -14.35
N ASP A 100 3.42 -3.52 -13.45
CA ASP A 100 3.15 -3.44 -12.03
C ASP A 100 2.21 -2.29 -11.67
N SER A 101 2.35 -1.14 -12.34
CA SER A 101 1.43 -0.02 -12.15
C SER A 101 0.00 -0.35 -12.59
N ASN A 102 -0.17 -1.17 -13.63
CA ASN A 102 -1.47 -1.65 -14.08
C ASN A 102 -2.06 -2.67 -13.09
N ASN A 103 -1.22 -3.56 -12.55
CA ASN A 103 -1.62 -4.50 -11.51
C ASN A 103 -2.13 -3.79 -10.25
N ILE A 104 -1.50 -2.67 -9.87
CA ILE A 104 -1.98 -1.82 -8.78
C ILE A 104 -3.38 -1.25 -9.08
N LEU A 105 -3.61 -0.71 -10.28
CA LEU A 105 -4.93 -0.18 -10.66
C LEU A 105 -6.01 -1.27 -10.67
N MET A 106 -5.68 -2.46 -11.17
CA MET A 106 -6.60 -3.60 -11.13
C MET A 106 -6.97 -3.93 -9.69
N ARG A 107 -5.98 -4.03 -8.79
CA ARG A 107 -6.21 -4.30 -7.37
C ARG A 107 -7.08 -3.24 -6.69
N MET A 108 -6.85 -1.96 -6.96
CA MET A 108 -7.72 -0.88 -6.45
C MET A 108 -9.16 -1.04 -6.97
N THR A 109 -9.32 -1.38 -8.23
CA THR A 109 -10.63 -1.59 -8.86
C THR A 109 -11.35 -2.79 -8.25
N GLU A 110 -10.63 -3.86 -7.94
CA GLU A 110 -11.17 -5.03 -7.25
C GLU A 110 -11.62 -4.71 -5.82
N ILE A 111 -10.84 -3.91 -5.08
CA ILE A 111 -11.24 -3.44 -3.74
C ILE A 111 -12.57 -2.70 -3.84
N ILE A 112 -12.66 -1.72 -4.74
CA ILE A 112 -13.90 -0.95 -4.95
C ILE A 112 -15.07 -1.88 -5.29
N LYS A 113 -14.90 -2.79 -6.25
CA LYS A 113 -15.97 -3.73 -6.66
C LYS A 113 -16.42 -4.64 -5.53
N LYS A 114 -15.48 -5.12 -4.71
CA LYS A 114 -15.79 -5.98 -3.55
C LYS A 114 -16.58 -5.19 -2.51
N SER A 115 -16.12 -4.00 -2.15
CA SER A 115 -16.81 -3.15 -1.17
C SER A 115 -18.20 -2.74 -1.65
N GLU A 116 -18.36 -2.34 -2.92
CA GLU A 116 -19.67 -2.00 -3.48
C GLU A 116 -20.64 -3.19 -3.53
N LYS A 117 -20.12 -4.41 -3.76
CA LYS A 117 -20.92 -5.64 -3.72
C LYS A 117 -21.32 -6.04 -2.30
N GLU A 118 -20.46 -5.77 -1.32
CA GLU A 118 -20.72 -6.00 0.09
C GLU A 118 -21.72 -4.99 0.67
N ASP A 119 -21.61 -3.71 0.29
CA ASP A 119 -22.58 -2.66 0.63
C ASP A 119 -23.99 -2.97 0.08
N TRP A 120 -24.08 -3.69 -1.03
CA TRP A 120 -25.34 -4.11 -1.64
C TRP A 120 -26.01 -5.34 -0.99
N ARG A 121 -25.36 -6.02 -0.03
CA ARG A 121 -26.06 -7.07 0.70
C ARG A 121 -27.12 -6.39 1.58
N PRO A 122 -28.43 -6.64 1.38
CA PRO A 122 -29.40 -6.15 2.34
C PRO A 122 -28.99 -6.70 3.71
N LEU A 123 -29.03 -5.85 4.73
CA LEU A 123 -29.02 -6.26 6.14
C LEU A 123 -30.31 -7.07 6.41
N SER A 124 -30.50 -8.18 5.71
CA SER A 124 -31.67 -9.03 5.83
C SER A 124 -31.46 -9.91 7.05
N ARG A 125 -32.20 -9.55 8.09
CA ARG A 125 -32.60 -10.35 9.26
C ARG A 125 -31.50 -10.62 10.29
N ARG A 126 -31.28 -9.64 11.17
CA ARG A 126 -31.30 -9.97 12.60
C ARG A 126 -32.76 -10.30 12.94
N ALA A 127 -33.07 -11.59 12.97
CA ALA A 127 -34.20 -12.12 13.72
C ALA A 127 -33.69 -12.51 15.12
#